data_AF-A0A949KT35-F1
#
_entry.id   AF-A0A949KT35-F1
#
_cell.length_a   1.000
_cell.length_b   1.000
_cell.length_c   1.000
_cell.angle_alpha   90.00
_cell.angle_beta   90.00
_cell.angle_gamma   90.00
#
_symmetry.space_group_name_H-M   'P 1'
#
loop_
_entity.id
_entity.type
_entity.pdbx_description
1 polymer ?
#
loop_
_entity_poly.entity_id
_entity_poly.type
_entity_poly.pdbx_seq_one_letter_code
_entity_poly.pdbx_strand_id
1 'polypeptide(L)'
;MSLSQAQMRAHIFLVILDKFSGSSERRQEALTEYFLVTMPNVPEDAAKRLAELIPDLMPDLYSKWIDEFSEKLFETVPDEQLQHLCDGSVENNAALGLVFLMFMESERMEQQTEEDLRRYAREHSGSDDMGDLVAAYLRGKVDALRADVGGAKLQ
;
A
#
# COMPACT_ATOMS: atom_id res chain seq x y z
N MET A 1 -24.93 8.13 -18.60
CA MET A 1 -25.02 6.68 -18.82
C MET A 1 -24.47 6.01 -17.58
N SER A 2 -25.08 4.93 -17.09
CA SER A 2 -24.51 4.16 -15.98
C SER A 2 -23.27 3.39 -16.46
N LEU A 3 -22.28 3.27 -15.58
CA LEU A 3 -21.09 2.46 -15.83
C LEU A 3 -21.45 0.98 -15.69
N SER A 4 -20.90 0.14 -16.55
CA SER A 4 -20.90 -1.30 -16.31
C SER A 4 -19.98 -1.66 -15.15
N GLN A 5 -20.18 -2.82 -14.53
CA GLN A 5 -19.31 -3.29 -13.44
C GLN A 5 -17.84 -3.37 -13.83
N ALA A 6 -17.54 -3.75 -15.08
CA ALA A 6 -16.18 -3.76 -15.61
C ALA A 6 -15.57 -2.34 -15.69
N GLN A 7 -16.38 -1.34 -16.06
CA GLN A 7 -15.95 0.06 -16.08
C GLN A 7 -15.73 0.62 -14.67
N MET A 8 -16.58 0.25 -13.70
CA MET A 8 -16.37 0.62 -12.30
C MET A 8 -15.11 -0.01 -11.71
N ARG A 9 -14.84 -1.29 -11.97
CA ARG A 9 -13.58 -1.96 -11.57
C ARG A 9 -12.36 -1.25 -12.14
N ALA A 10 -12.38 -0.92 -13.44
CA ALA A 10 -11.29 -0.20 -14.07
C ALA A 10 -11.11 1.21 -13.47
N HIS A 11 -12.20 1.92 -13.17
CA HIS A 11 -12.16 3.23 -12.52
C HIS A 11 -11.53 3.14 -11.13
N ILE A 12 -12.00 2.21 -10.30
CA ILE A 12 -11.47 1.96 -8.95
C ILE A 12 -9.98 1.68 -8.99
N PHE A 13 -9.57 0.80 -9.91
CA PHE A 13 -8.19 0.43 -10.10
C PHE A 13 -7.31 1.63 -10.44
N LEU A 14 -7.72 2.42 -11.44
CA LEU A 14 -6.94 3.58 -11.89
C LEU A 14 -6.84 4.65 -10.81
N VAL A 15 -7.93 4.94 -10.10
CA VAL A 15 -7.96 5.96 -9.04
C VAL A 15 -7.08 5.57 -7.86
N ILE A 16 -7.19 4.32 -7.38
CA ILE A 16 -6.38 3.86 -6.25
C ILE A 16 -4.92 3.80 -6.68
N LEU A 17 -4.63 3.21 -7.84
CA LEU A 17 -3.27 3.10 -8.32
C LEU A 17 -2.64 4.49 -8.49
N ASP A 18 -3.28 5.45 -9.16
CA ASP A 18 -2.76 6.81 -9.33
C ASP A 18 -2.45 7.48 -7.97
N LYS A 19 -3.37 7.34 -7.00
CA LYS A 19 -3.24 7.94 -5.68
C LYS A 19 -2.07 7.40 -4.86
N PHE A 20 -1.70 6.13 -5.08
CA PHE A 20 -0.60 5.49 -4.35
C PHE A 20 0.68 5.34 -5.19
N SER A 21 0.64 5.48 -6.53
CA SER A 21 1.76 5.22 -7.45
C SER A 21 2.22 6.42 -8.30
N GLY A 22 1.78 7.64 -7.99
CA GLY A 22 1.87 8.84 -8.85
C GLY A 22 3.24 9.25 -9.45
N SER A 23 4.35 8.58 -9.14
CA SER A 23 5.50 8.30 -10.03
C SER A 23 6.63 7.68 -9.20
N SER A 24 7.44 6.81 -9.82
CA SER A 24 8.64 6.24 -9.16
C SER A 24 9.58 7.36 -8.63
N GLU A 25 9.70 8.46 -9.38
CA GLU A 25 10.51 9.63 -9.01
C GLU A 25 9.99 10.36 -7.76
N ARG A 26 8.69 10.69 -7.71
CA ARG A 26 8.07 11.32 -6.52
C ARG A 26 8.07 10.39 -5.31
N ARG A 27 7.94 9.09 -5.55
CA ARG A 27 8.00 8.07 -4.50
C ARG A 27 9.39 8.02 -3.89
N GLN A 28 10.43 7.99 -4.73
CA GLN A 28 11.83 7.98 -4.29
C GLN A 28 12.16 9.24 -3.47
N GLU A 29 11.68 10.40 -3.92
CA GLU A 29 11.81 11.67 -3.19
C GLU A 29 11.15 11.59 -1.80
N ALA A 30 9.87 11.20 -1.74
CA ALA A 30 9.12 11.11 -0.48
C ALA A 30 9.74 10.10 0.51
N LEU A 31 10.23 8.95 0.03
CA LEU A 31 10.90 7.95 0.87
C LEU A 31 12.24 8.46 1.40
N THR A 32 13.00 9.18 0.56
CA THR A 32 14.26 9.80 0.97
C THR A 32 14.03 10.82 2.09
N GLU A 33 13.04 11.69 1.94
CA GLU A 33 12.67 12.68 2.97
C GLU A 33 12.23 12.01 4.27
N TYR A 34 11.36 10.99 4.19
CA TYR A 34 10.92 10.23 5.34
C TYR A 34 12.09 9.60 6.11
N PHE A 35 13.09 9.06 5.41
CA PHE A 35 14.27 8.47 6.05
C PHE A 35 15.18 9.51 6.71
N LEU A 36 15.35 10.67 6.12
CA LEU A 36 16.11 11.77 6.74
C LEU A 36 15.44 12.28 8.01
N VAL A 37 14.10 12.31 8.04
CA VAL A 37 13.32 12.74 9.21
C VAL A 37 13.30 11.67 10.30
N THR A 38 13.10 10.41 9.93
CA THR A 38 12.94 9.31 10.90
C THR A 38 14.24 8.67 11.34
N MET A 39 15.34 8.90 10.61
CA MET A 39 16.68 8.38 10.91
C MET A 39 17.73 9.50 10.84
N PRO A 40 17.84 10.37 11.87
CA PRO A 40 18.67 11.58 11.84
C PRO A 40 20.19 11.34 11.70
N ASN A 41 20.65 10.09 11.84
CA ASN A 41 22.05 9.70 11.68
C ASN A 41 22.36 9.07 10.30
N VAL A 42 21.38 8.98 9.39
CA VAL A 42 21.58 8.43 8.04
C VAL A 42 22.02 9.54 7.09
N PRO A 43 23.16 9.41 6.39
CA PRO A 43 23.57 10.36 5.35
C PRO A 43 22.57 10.40 4.20
N GLU A 44 22.40 11.55 3.54
CA GLU A 44 21.47 11.72 2.41
C GLU A 44 21.70 10.70 1.28
N ASP A 45 22.96 10.43 0.91
CA ASP A 45 23.28 9.42 -0.11
C ASP A 45 22.92 7.99 0.32
N ALA A 46 22.84 7.72 1.62
CA ALA A 46 22.36 6.44 2.14
C ALA A 46 20.82 6.41 2.18
N ALA A 47 20.15 7.53 2.50
CA ALA A 47 18.70 7.65 2.43
C ALA A 47 18.17 7.48 0.99
N LYS A 48 18.85 8.05 -0.01
CA LYS A 48 18.53 7.87 -1.44
C LYS A 48 18.69 6.42 -1.88
N ARG A 49 19.82 5.80 -1.53
CA ARG A 49 20.04 4.37 -1.78
C ARG A 49 18.99 3.51 -1.09
N LEU A 50 18.61 3.82 0.15
CA LEU A 50 17.52 3.13 0.84
C LEU A 50 16.17 3.31 0.13
N ALA A 51 15.87 4.49 -0.38
CA ALA A 51 14.64 4.75 -1.14
C ALA A 51 14.60 3.96 -2.47
N GLU A 52 15.74 3.84 -3.16
CA GLU A 52 15.91 3.00 -4.36
C GLU A 52 15.73 1.51 -4.06
N LEU A 53 16.08 1.08 -2.85
CA LEU A 53 15.98 -0.31 -2.40
C LEU A 53 14.58 -0.70 -1.96
N ILE A 54 13.71 0.24 -1.62
CA ILE A 54 12.30 -0.09 -1.41
C ILE A 54 11.72 -0.32 -2.81
N PRO A 55 11.31 -1.57 -3.14
CA PRO A 55 10.80 -1.88 -4.47
C PRO A 55 9.71 -0.90 -4.87
N ASP A 56 9.70 -0.48 -6.14
CA ASP A 56 8.54 0.23 -6.70
C ASP A 56 7.26 -0.43 -6.22
N LEU A 57 6.21 0.39 -6.07
CA LEU A 57 4.88 -0.09 -5.65
C LEU A 57 4.64 -1.44 -6.29
N MET A 58 4.66 -2.52 -5.50
CA MET A 58 4.70 -3.88 -6.06
C MET A 58 3.41 -4.03 -6.88
N PRO A 59 3.46 -3.87 -8.21
CA PRO A 59 2.25 -3.54 -8.96
C PRO A 59 1.27 -4.71 -8.87
N ASP A 60 1.84 -5.92 -8.79
CA ASP A 60 1.14 -7.17 -8.60
C ASP A 60 0.47 -7.27 -7.23
N LEU A 61 1.11 -6.80 -6.15
CA LEU A 61 0.49 -6.80 -4.82
C LEU A 61 -0.61 -5.75 -4.70
N TYR A 62 -0.38 -4.54 -5.22
CA TYR A 62 -1.41 -3.51 -5.22
C TYR A 62 -2.57 -3.89 -6.14
N SER A 63 -2.31 -4.47 -7.30
CA SER A 63 -3.35 -5.02 -8.18
C SER A 63 -4.18 -6.05 -7.42
N LYS A 64 -3.53 -7.01 -6.77
CA LYS A 64 -4.20 -8.03 -5.97
C LYS A 64 -5.08 -7.43 -4.87
N TRP A 65 -4.54 -6.50 -4.07
CA TRP A 65 -5.29 -5.89 -2.97
C TRP A 65 -6.42 -5.00 -3.45
N ILE A 66 -6.24 -4.28 -4.57
CA ILE A 66 -7.28 -3.50 -5.22
C ILE A 66 -8.40 -4.41 -5.75
N ASP A 67 -8.06 -5.56 -6.30
CA ASP A 67 -9.04 -6.53 -6.77
C ASP A 67 -9.87 -7.11 -5.61
N GLU A 68 -9.21 -7.51 -4.52
CA GLU A 68 -9.88 -8.01 -3.32
C GLU A 68 -10.75 -6.93 -2.64
N PHE A 69 -10.24 -5.70 -2.59
CA PHE A 69 -11.01 -4.54 -2.16
C PHE A 69 -12.25 -4.35 -3.03
N SER A 70 -12.07 -4.36 -4.35
CA SER A 70 -13.16 -4.17 -5.31
C SER A 70 -14.21 -5.25 -5.13
N GLU A 71 -13.82 -6.52 -5.03
CA GLU A 71 -14.75 -7.63 -4.76
C GLU A 71 -15.58 -7.39 -3.50
N LYS A 72 -14.93 -7.04 -2.39
CA LYS A 72 -15.64 -6.77 -1.13
C LYS A 72 -16.55 -5.56 -1.23
N LEU A 73 -16.16 -4.54 -1.97
CA LEU A 73 -16.97 -3.36 -2.21
C LEU A 73 -18.22 -3.71 -3.03
N PHE A 74 -18.09 -4.48 -4.11
CA PHE A 74 -19.23 -4.93 -4.94
C PHE A 74 -20.17 -5.90 -4.21
N GLU A 75 -19.66 -6.69 -3.27
CA GLU A 75 -20.48 -7.60 -2.46
C GLU A 75 -21.34 -6.87 -1.42
N THR A 76 -20.88 -5.71 -0.93
CA THR A 76 -21.44 -5.07 0.26
C THR A 76 -22.15 -3.74 -0.02
N VAL A 77 -21.85 -3.09 -1.14
CA VAL A 77 -22.40 -1.77 -1.49
C VAL A 77 -23.43 -1.89 -2.61
N PRO A 78 -24.62 -1.30 -2.48
CA PRO A 78 -25.62 -1.25 -3.55
C PRO A 78 -25.10 -0.58 -4.83
N ASP A 79 -25.55 -1.07 -5.99
CA ASP A 79 -25.09 -0.56 -7.31
C ASP A 79 -25.26 0.96 -7.46
N GLU A 80 -26.38 1.54 -7.05
CA GLU A 80 -26.61 2.99 -7.15
C GLU A 80 -25.55 3.81 -6.39
N GLN A 81 -25.08 3.32 -5.24
CA GLN A 81 -24.03 3.98 -4.45
C GLN A 81 -22.66 3.81 -5.10
N LEU A 82 -22.39 2.65 -5.71
CA LEU A 82 -21.17 2.40 -6.48
C LEU A 82 -21.09 3.29 -7.72
N GLN A 83 -22.21 3.48 -8.42
CA GLN A 83 -22.30 4.38 -9.57
C GLN A 83 -21.98 5.83 -9.18
N HIS A 84 -22.47 6.28 -8.02
CA HIS A 84 -22.15 7.61 -7.50
C HIS A 84 -20.67 7.71 -7.11
N LEU A 85 -20.15 6.73 -6.37
CA LEU A 85 -18.76 6.69 -5.92
C LEU A 85 -17.76 6.63 -7.10
N CYS A 86 -18.16 6.09 -8.24
CA CYS A 86 -17.34 5.98 -9.45
C CYS A 86 -17.61 7.09 -10.50
N ASP A 87 -18.20 8.22 -10.11
CA ASP A 87 -18.52 9.31 -11.06
C ASP A 87 -17.30 10.13 -11.54
N GLY A 88 -16.13 9.89 -10.93
CA GLY A 88 -14.86 10.50 -11.30
C GLY A 88 -14.63 11.90 -10.73
N SER A 89 -15.53 12.40 -9.86
CA SER A 89 -15.29 13.64 -9.11
C SER A 89 -14.08 13.51 -8.17
N VAL A 90 -13.44 14.64 -7.88
CA VAL A 90 -12.25 14.68 -7.02
C VAL A 90 -12.58 14.17 -5.62
N GLU A 91 -13.74 14.55 -5.10
CA GLU A 91 -14.25 14.16 -3.80
C GLU A 91 -14.47 12.65 -3.72
N ASN A 92 -15.13 12.06 -4.72
CA ASN A 92 -15.39 10.62 -4.72
C ASN A 92 -14.12 9.81 -4.96
N ASN A 93 -13.19 10.29 -5.79
CA ASN A 93 -11.89 9.65 -5.96
C ASN A 93 -11.06 9.68 -4.65
N ALA A 94 -11.12 10.79 -3.91
CA ALA A 94 -10.47 10.89 -2.60
C ALA A 94 -11.12 9.97 -1.57
N ALA A 95 -12.45 9.90 -1.55
CA ALA A 95 -13.22 8.99 -0.70
C ALA A 95 -12.88 7.52 -1.02
N LEU A 96 -12.79 7.16 -2.29
CA LEU A 96 -12.41 5.82 -2.74
C LEU A 96 -11.04 5.40 -2.19
N GLY A 97 -10.07 6.32 -2.26
CA GLY A 97 -8.74 6.09 -1.69
C GLY A 97 -8.73 5.95 -0.17
N LEU A 98 -9.58 6.69 0.55
CA LEU A 98 -9.72 6.56 2.00
C LEU A 98 -10.36 5.22 2.38
N VAL A 99 -11.42 4.81 1.70
CA VAL A 99 -12.10 3.53 1.95
C VAL A 99 -11.16 2.35 1.66
N PHE A 100 -10.34 2.44 0.61
CA PHE A 100 -9.28 1.47 0.35
C PHE A 100 -8.26 1.40 1.49
N LEU A 101 -7.81 2.54 2.01
CA LEU A 101 -6.88 2.57 3.15
C LEU A 101 -7.50 1.94 4.41
N MET A 102 -8.75 2.25 4.71
CA MET A 102 -9.48 1.62 5.82
C MET A 102 -9.65 0.11 5.63
N PHE A 103 -9.83 -0.35 4.39
CA PHE A 103 -9.88 -1.78 4.08
C PHE A 103 -8.54 -2.48 4.36
N MET A 104 -7.42 -1.84 3.98
CA MET A 104 -6.07 -2.35 4.25
C MET A 104 -5.76 -2.45 5.75
N GLU A 105 -6.34 -1.57 6.58
CA GLU A 105 -6.19 -1.59 8.04
C GLU A 105 -7.06 -2.64 8.74
N SER A 106 -7.89 -3.40 8.02
CA SER A 106 -8.63 -4.50 8.64
C SER A 106 -7.70 -5.60 9.13
N GLU A 107 -8.00 -6.22 10.28
CA GLU A 107 -7.19 -7.31 10.87
C GLU A 107 -6.87 -8.43 9.87
N ARG A 108 -7.84 -8.76 9.00
CA ARG A 108 -7.67 -9.72 7.92
C ARG A 108 -6.63 -9.26 6.90
N MET A 109 -6.74 -8.02 6.43
CA MET A 109 -5.81 -7.48 5.44
C MET A 109 -4.43 -7.24 6.02
N GLU A 110 -4.30 -6.93 7.30
CA GLU A 110 -3.00 -6.79 7.97
C GLU A 110 -2.21 -8.11 7.91
N GLN A 111 -2.85 -9.22 8.31
CA GLN A 111 -2.25 -10.56 8.25
C GLN A 111 -1.91 -10.97 6.81
N GLN A 112 -2.82 -10.71 5.88
CA GLN A 112 -2.64 -11.05 4.48
C GLN A 112 -1.54 -10.23 3.81
N THR A 113 -1.45 -8.93 4.13
CA THR A 113 -0.40 -8.04 3.64
C THR A 113 0.97 -8.51 4.13
N GLU A 114 1.08 -8.92 5.39
CA GLU A 114 2.32 -9.48 5.94
C GLU A 114 2.73 -10.77 5.20
N GLU A 115 1.79 -11.67 4.92
CA GLU A 115 2.07 -12.90 4.17
C GLU A 115 2.46 -12.62 2.71
N ASP A 116 1.75 -11.70 2.05
CA ASP A 116 2.00 -11.29 0.68
C ASP A 116 3.38 -10.67 0.53
N LEU A 117 3.77 -9.77 1.44
CA LEU A 117 5.10 -9.18 1.49
C LEU A 117 6.18 -10.24 1.70
N ARG A 118 5.97 -11.19 2.61
CA ARG A 118 6.94 -12.28 2.86
C ARG A 118 7.09 -13.20 1.64
N ARG A 119 5.99 -13.50 0.96
CA ARG A 119 6.01 -14.31 -0.28
C ARG A 119 6.75 -13.57 -1.38
N TYR A 120 6.37 -12.31 -1.61
CA TYR A 120 7.03 -11.47 -2.61
C TYR A 120 8.53 -11.38 -2.36
N ALA A 121 8.94 -11.16 -1.11
CA ALA A 121 10.34 -11.14 -0.72
C ALA A 121 11.07 -12.47 -1.03
N ARG A 122 10.46 -13.64 -0.76
CA ARG A 122 11.07 -14.95 -1.08
C ARG A 122 11.20 -15.22 -2.59
N GLU A 123 10.21 -14.77 -3.36
CA GLU A 123 10.19 -14.96 -4.81
C GLU A 123 11.20 -14.05 -5.52
N HIS A 124 11.49 -12.89 -4.92
CA HIS A 124 12.40 -11.88 -5.47
C HIS A 124 13.76 -11.83 -4.76
N SER A 125 13.97 -12.58 -3.66
CA SER A 125 15.26 -12.69 -2.95
C SER A 125 16.35 -13.43 -3.75
N GLY A 126 16.05 -13.89 -4.96
CA GLY A 126 17.04 -14.43 -5.91
C GLY A 126 17.83 -13.36 -6.67
N SER A 127 17.46 -12.07 -6.58
CA SER A 127 18.28 -10.96 -7.10
C SER A 127 19.06 -10.32 -5.96
N ASP A 128 20.36 -10.64 -5.88
CA ASP A 128 21.43 -10.04 -5.05
C ASP A 128 21.07 -9.64 -3.61
N ASP A 129 21.51 -10.40 -2.61
CA ASP A 129 21.88 -10.08 -1.19
C ASP A 129 21.11 -9.01 -0.36
N MET A 130 20.09 -8.36 -0.92
CA MET A 130 19.44 -7.12 -0.47
C MET A 130 17.96 -7.34 -0.16
N GLY A 131 17.37 -8.43 -0.67
CA GLY A 131 16.06 -8.92 -0.21
C GLY A 131 16.08 -9.25 1.28
N ASP A 132 17.21 -9.77 1.79
CA ASP A 132 17.40 -10.06 3.21
C ASP A 132 17.45 -8.80 4.07
N LEU A 133 18.02 -7.70 3.56
CA LEU A 133 18.09 -6.41 4.26
C LEU A 133 16.71 -5.73 4.34
N VAL A 134 15.96 -5.73 3.23
CA VAL A 134 14.59 -5.19 3.19
C VAL A 134 13.65 -6.04 4.05
N ALA A 135 13.77 -7.36 4.00
CA ALA A 135 13.01 -8.26 4.86
C ALA A 135 13.38 -8.09 6.34
N ALA A 136 14.65 -7.81 6.68
CA ALA A 136 15.07 -7.51 8.04
C ALA A 136 14.54 -6.14 8.52
N TYR A 137 14.52 -5.13 7.66
CA TYR A 137 13.96 -3.81 7.96
C TYR A 137 12.44 -3.84 8.16
N LEU A 138 11.71 -4.52 7.27
CA LEU A 138 10.26 -4.73 7.41
C LEU A 138 9.94 -5.50 8.70
N ARG A 139 10.71 -6.56 9.02
CA ARG A 139 10.60 -7.26 10.31
C ARG A 139 10.85 -6.33 11.48
N GLY A 140 11.90 -5.51 11.46
CA GLY A 140 12.20 -4.54 12.52
C GLY A 140 11.09 -3.51 12.72
N LYS A 141 10.43 -3.04 11.65
CA LYS A 141 9.28 -2.13 11.74
C LYS A 141 8.02 -2.83 12.28
N VAL A 142 7.74 -4.06 11.85
CA VAL A 142 6.63 -4.87 12.37
C VAL A 142 6.83 -5.20 13.84
N ASP A 143 8.06 -5.54 14.25
CA ASP A 143 8.40 -5.81 15.65
C ASP A 143 8.33 -4.55 16.51
N ALA A 144 8.74 -3.39 15.99
CA ALA A 144 8.54 -2.10 16.65
C ALA A 144 7.05 -1.74 16.80
N LEU A 145 6.23 -1.98 15.77
CA LEU A 145 4.78 -1.77 15.84
C LEU A 145 4.11 -2.72 16.86
N ARG A 146 4.54 -4.00 16.89
CA ARG A 146 4.06 -4.98 17.87
C ARG A 146 4.45 -4.62 19.30
N ALA A 147 5.64 -4.04 19.51
CA ALA A 147 6.08 -3.56 20.81
C ALA A 147 5.23 -2.36 21.28
N ASP A 148 4.89 -1.44 20.38
CA ASP A 148 4.03 -0.29 20.69
C ASP A 148 2.57 -0.71 20.98
N VAL A 149 2.01 -1.64 20.20
CA VAL A 149 0.66 -2.18 20.43
C VAL A 149 0.60 -3.09 21.68
N GLY A 150 1.68 -3.82 21.96
CA GLY A 150 1.82 -4.66 23.16
C GLY A 150 2.03 -3.87 24.45
N GLY A 151 2.60 -2.67 24.38
CA GLY A 151 2.77 -1.75 25.52
C GLY A 151 1.49 -1.02 25.95
N ALA A 152 0.47 -0.95 25.08
CA ALA A 152 -0.81 -0.29 25.37
C ALA A 152 -1.77 -1.12 26.24
N LYS A 153 -1.44 -2.38 26.58
CA LYS A 153 -2.16 -3.19 27.56
C LYS A 153 -1.29 -3.47 28.77
N LEU A 154 -0.92 -2.44 29.51
CA LEU A 154 -0.57 -2.48 30.94
C LEU A 154 -0.47 -1.03 31.45
N GLN A 155 -1.62 -0.39 31.58
CA GLN A 155 -1.86 0.63 32.61
C GLN A 155 -3.05 0.18 33.44
#